data_AF-A0A969BTB6-F1
#
_entry.id   AF-A0A969BTB6-F1
#
_cell.length_a   1.000
_cell.length_b   1.000
_cell.length_c   1.000
_cell.angle_alpha   90.00
_cell.angle_beta   90.00
_cell.angle_gamma   90.00
#
_symmetry.space_group_name_H-M   'P 1'
#
loop_
_entity.id
_entity.type
_entity.pdbx_description
1 polymer ?
#
loop_
_entity_poly.entity_id
_entity_poly.type
_entity_poly.pdbx_seq_one_letter_code
_entity_poly.pdbx_strand_id
1 'polypeptide(L)'
;MNSLPPILEIAVIGGGASGFFTALQCAELAPDRSIAILKKAHISCKGEDLWRGRCNVTHACFEPKELAKNYPRGSRELLAAFLVGNRPIRSTGSRASV
;
A
#
# COMPACT_ATOMS: atom_id res chain seq x y z
N MET A 1 14.56 17.91 28.80
CA MET A 1 13.54 18.23 27.79
C MET A 1 12.82 16.94 27.45
N ASN A 2 11.70 16.67 28.13
CA ASN A 2 10.92 15.45 27.91
C ASN A 2 10.03 15.69 26.68
N SER A 3 10.51 15.29 25.50
CA SER A 3 9.63 15.20 24.34
C SER A 3 8.61 14.10 24.64
N LEU A 4 7.33 14.50 24.77
CA LEU A 4 6.22 13.54 24.77
C LEU A 4 6.41 12.58 23.58
N PRO A 5 6.09 11.28 23.72
CA PRO A 5 6.14 10.37 22.59
C PRO A 5 5.33 11.00 21.45
N PRO A 6 5.83 10.99 20.19
CA PRO A 6 5.09 11.57 19.09
C PRO A 6 3.70 10.95 19.08
N ILE A 7 2.69 11.81 19.26
CA ILE A 7 1.29 11.39 19.24
C ILE A 7 1.08 10.66 17.93
N LEU A 8 0.55 9.44 17.97
CA LEU A 8 0.27 8.68 16.75
C LEU A 8 -0.79 9.43 15.93
N GLU A 9 -0.41 9.92 14.76
CA GLU A 9 -1.32 10.70 13.90
C GLU A 9 -2.04 9.83 12.88
N ILE A 10 -1.35 8.80 12.35
CA ILE A 10 -1.91 7.93 11.32
C ILE A 10 -1.76 6.47 11.74
N ALA A 11 -2.89 5.77 11.85
CA ALA A 11 -2.93 4.34 12.11
C ALA A 11 -3.45 3.59 10.88
N VAL A 12 -2.66 2.64 10.37
CA VAL A 12 -3.05 1.72 9.29
C VAL A 12 -3.39 0.37 9.89
N ILE A 13 -4.64 -0.06 9.78
CA ILE A 13 -5.09 -1.33 10.33
C ILE A 13 -5.08 -2.40 9.22
N GLY A 14 -4.16 -3.35 9.34
CA GLY A 14 -3.97 -4.46 8.40
C GLY A 14 -2.57 -4.46 7.78
N GLY A 15 -1.82 -5.54 7.99
CA GLY A 15 -0.45 -5.73 7.47
C GLY A 15 -0.39 -6.51 6.15
N GLY A 16 -1.29 -6.21 5.21
CA GLY A 16 -1.28 -6.79 3.86
C GLY A 16 -0.64 -5.85 2.83
N ALA A 17 -0.63 -6.24 1.55
CA ALA A 17 -0.05 -5.42 0.48
C ALA A 17 -0.61 -3.99 0.44
N SER A 18 -1.94 -3.83 0.61
CA SER A 18 -2.59 -2.51 0.66
C SER A 18 -2.19 -1.69 1.88
N GLY A 19 -2.01 -2.32 3.04
CA GLY A 19 -1.63 -1.63 4.28
C GLY A 19 -0.20 -1.11 4.23
N PHE A 20 0.74 -1.93 3.78
CA PHE A 20 2.13 -1.50 3.55
C PHE A 20 2.22 -0.41 2.47
N PHE A 21 1.52 -0.58 1.34
CA PHE A 21 1.49 0.43 0.29
C PHE A 21 0.96 1.78 0.80
N THR A 22 -0.11 1.75 1.61
CA THR A 22 -0.70 2.96 2.19
C THR A 22 0.24 3.64 3.17
N ALA A 23 0.85 2.86 4.08
CA ALA A 23 1.78 3.40 5.07
C ALA A 23 3.02 4.04 4.42
N LEU A 24 3.58 3.41 3.38
CA LEU A 24 4.68 3.97 2.58
C LEU A 24 4.26 5.27 1.91
N GLN A 25 3.11 5.29 1.23
CA GLN A 25 2.60 6.50 0.59
C GLN A 25 2.38 7.65 1.59
N CYS A 26 1.87 7.34 2.78
CA CYS A 26 1.71 8.32 3.86
C CYS A 26 3.07 8.85 4.35
N ALA A 27 4.08 7.99 4.49
CA ALA A 27 5.42 8.39 4.91
C ALA A 27 6.12 9.27 3.86
N GLU A 28 5.90 8.99 2.57
CA GLU A 28 6.44 9.82 1.48
C GLU A 28 5.75 11.18 1.36
N LEU A 29 4.42 11.21 1.53
CA LEU A 29 3.64 12.45 1.41
C LEU A 29 3.69 13.34 2.67
N ALA A 30 4.00 12.75 3.82
CA ALA A 30 3.99 13.42 5.11
C ALA A 30 5.09 12.88 6.03
N PRO A 31 6.37 13.21 5.75
CA PRO A 31 7.52 12.67 6.48
C PRO A 31 7.56 13.08 7.95
N ASP A 32 6.91 14.18 8.31
CA ASP A 32 6.88 14.70 9.68
C ASP A 32 5.82 14.03 10.56
N ARG A 33 4.98 13.15 9.99
CA ARG A 33 3.90 12.49 10.72
C ARG A 33 4.31 11.14 11.26
N SER A 34 3.82 10.83 12.45
CA SER A 34 3.97 9.49 13.03
C SER A 34 2.93 8.52 12.42
N ILE A 35 3.42 7.39 11.92
CA ILE A 35 2.60 6.38 11.23
C ILE A 35 2.86 5.02 11.89
N ALA A 36 1.79 4.28 12.20
CA ALA A 36 1.88 2.92 12.71
C ALA A 36 1.00 1.95 11.92
N ILE A 37 1.54 0.77 11.63
CA ILE A 37 0.79 -0.35 11.03
C ILE A 37 0.41 -1.32 12.15
N LEU A 38 -0.89 -1.48 12.37
CA LEU A 38 -1.44 -2.40 13.36
C LEU A 38 -1.87 -3.68 12.65
N LYS A 39 -1.27 -4.81 13.03
CA LYS A 39 -1.60 -6.14 12.50
C LYS A 39 -1.72 -7.17 13.62
N LYS A 40 -2.47 -8.24 13.36
CA LYS A 40 -2.43 -9.46 14.17
C LYS A 40 -1.09 -10.17 13.97
N ALA A 41 -0.57 -10.84 15.00
CA ALA A 41 0.81 -11.35 15.08
C ALA A 41 1.28 -12.23 13.90
N HIS A 42 0.38 -12.91 13.19
CA HIS A 42 0.73 -13.72 12.02
C HIS A 42 0.61 -12.88 10.74
N ILE A 43 1.75 -12.62 10.09
CA ILE A 43 1.78 -12.39 8.64
C ILE A 43 1.55 -13.77 8.02
N SER A 44 0.31 -14.15 7.81
CA SER A 44 0.04 -15.07 6.72
C SER A 44 -0.07 -14.18 5.49
N CYS A 45 0.98 -14.16 4.66
CA CYS A 45 0.76 -13.92 3.25
C CYS A 45 -0.29 -14.95 2.85
N LYS A 46 -1.53 -14.48 2.68
CA LYS A 46 -2.70 -15.31 2.42
C LYS A 46 -2.51 -15.94 1.03
N GLY A 47 -1.69 -16.99 0.95
CA GLY A 47 -1.18 -17.48 -0.32
C GLY A 47 0.12 -18.29 -0.32
N GLU A 48 0.73 -18.62 0.83
CA GLU A 48 1.88 -19.56 0.81
C GLU A 48 1.48 -20.92 0.20
N ASP A 49 0.23 -21.33 0.38
CA ASP A 49 -0.30 -22.59 -0.16
C ASP A 49 -0.97 -22.48 -1.54
N LEU A 50 -1.25 -21.27 -2.06
CA LEU A 50 -1.97 -21.10 -3.33
C LEU A 50 -1.07 -21.00 -4.55
N TRP A 51 0.22 -20.73 -4.36
CA TRP A 51 1.20 -20.57 -5.43
C TRP A 51 2.60 -20.89 -4.90
N ARG A 52 3.10 -22.13 -5.08
CA ARG A 52 4.49 -22.65 -4.83
C ARG A 52 5.56 -21.64 -4.32
N GLY A 53 5.35 -20.97 -3.17
CA GLY A 53 6.22 -19.88 -2.70
C GLY A 53 6.40 -18.67 -3.65
N ARG A 54 5.51 -18.43 -4.63
CA ARG A 54 5.56 -17.30 -5.58
C ARG A 54 4.37 -16.36 -5.36
N CYS A 55 4.64 -15.09 -5.10
CA CYS A 55 3.60 -14.08 -4.97
C CYS A 55 3.26 -13.49 -6.36
N ASN A 56 2.01 -13.59 -6.80
CA ASN A 56 1.52 -12.86 -7.98
C ASN A 56 1.31 -11.38 -7.61
N VAL A 57 2.37 -10.59 -7.73
CA VAL A 57 2.41 -9.19 -7.26
C VAL A 57 1.62 -8.26 -8.17
N THR A 58 1.69 -8.46 -9.49
CA THR A 58 1.03 -7.60 -10.48
C THR A 58 0.87 -8.32 -11.81
N HIS A 59 0.01 -7.77 -12.68
CA HIS A 59 -0.18 -8.22 -14.06
C HIS A 59 0.33 -7.14 -15.03
N ALA A 60 1.00 -7.54 -16.11
CA ALA A 60 1.50 -6.64 -17.16
C ALA A 60 0.36 -6.15 -18.10
N CYS A 61 -0.67 -5.52 -17.53
CA CYS A 61 -1.72 -4.83 -18.30
C CYS A 61 -1.69 -3.35 -17.94
N PHE A 62 -1.29 -2.52 -18.90
CA PHE A 62 -1.07 -1.09 -18.69
C PHE A 62 -2.31 -0.24 -19.01
N GLU A 63 -3.26 -0.79 -19.77
CA GLU A 63 -4.52 -0.13 -20.11
C GLU A 63 -5.53 -0.31 -18.98
N PRO A 64 -5.93 0.75 -18.24
CA PRO A 64 -6.83 0.62 -17.09
C PRO A 64 -8.18 0.00 -17.45
N LYS A 65 -8.67 0.27 -18.67
CA LYS A 65 -9.92 -0.30 -19.18
C LYS A 65 -9.85 -1.80 -19.40
N GLU A 66 -8.73 -2.31 -19.91
CA GLU A 66 -8.53 -3.74 -20.08
C GLU A 66 -8.27 -4.43 -18.74
N LEU A 67 -7.51 -3.80 -17.83
CA LEU A 67 -7.29 -4.31 -16.48
C LEU A 67 -8.60 -4.47 -15.71
N ALA A 68 -9.49 -3.47 -15.76
CA ALA A 68 -10.74 -3.47 -15.02
C ALA A 68 -11.73 -4.57 -15.44
N LYS A 69 -11.68 -5.04 -16.69
CA LYS A 69 -12.53 -6.15 -17.17
C LYS A 69 -12.27 -7.45 -16.41
N ASN A 70 -11.05 -7.64 -15.91
CA ASN A 70 -10.66 -8.83 -15.15
C ASN A 70 -11.18 -8.82 -13.69
N TYR A 71 -11.74 -7.70 -13.22
CA TYR A 71 -12.23 -7.52 -11.85
C TYR A 71 -13.67 -7.01 -11.83
N PRO A 72 -14.66 -7.83 -12.22
CA PRO A 72 -16.04 -7.38 -12.45
C PRO A 72 -16.73 -6.79 -11.21
N ARG A 73 -16.38 -7.27 -10.00
CA ARG A 73 -16.98 -6.81 -8.73
C ARG A 73 -16.51 -5.42 -8.27
N GLY A 74 -15.46 -4.86 -8.88
CA GLY A 74 -14.90 -3.55 -8.52
C GLY A 74 -14.33 -2.81 -9.71
N SER A 75 -14.85 -3.09 -10.91
CA SER A 75 -14.30 -2.59 -12.18
C SER A 75 -14.33 -1.06 -12.24
N ARG A 76 -15.41 -0.43 -11.75
CA ARG A 76 -15.57 1.03 -11.73
C ARG A 76 -14.59 1.71 -10.77
N GLU A 77 -14.43 1.15 -9.57
CA GLU A 77 -13.52 1.66 -8.54
C GLU A 77 -12.06 1.49 -8.96
N LEU A 78 -11.73 0.36 -9.62
CA LEU A 78 -10.40 0.12 -10.17
C LEU A 78 -10.08 1.08 -11.32
N LEU A 79 -11.04 1.36 -12.20
CA LEU A 79 -10.88 2.39 -13.23
C LEU A 79 -10.54 3.74 -12.62
N ALA A 80 -11.28 4.17 -11.58
CA ALA A 80 -10.98 5.42 -10.90
C ALA A 80 -9.57 5.42 -10.28
N ALA A 81 -9.16 4.33 -9.63
CA ALA A 81 -7.85 4.22 -9.00
C ALA A 81 -6.67 4.33 -10.00
N PHE A 82 -6.82 3.76 -11.20
CA PHE A 82 -5.76 3.74 -12.22
C PHE A 82 -5.83 4.91 -13.22
N LEU A 83 -6.95 5.63 -13.30
CA LEU A 83 -7.08 6.82 -14.15
C LEU A 83 -6.66 8.12 -13.43
N VAL A 84 -6.59 8.12 -12.09
CA VAL A 84 -6.21 9.30 -11.29
C VAL A 84 -4.67 9.49 -11.27
N GLY A 85 -4.17 10.17 -12.32
CA GLY A 85 -2.92 10.96 -12.36
C GLY A 85 -1.61 10.17 -12.46
N ASN A 86 -0.70 10.43 -13.40
CA ASN A 86 -0.04 11.72 -13.67
C ASN A 86 0.24 12.60 -12.43
N ARG A 87 0.35 12.01 -11.24
CA ARG A 87 1.06 12.65 -10.13
C ARG A 87 2.54 12.27 -10.24
N PRO A 88 3.48 13.23 -10.24
CA PRO A 88 4.90 12.92 -10.37
C PRO A 88 5.32 12.03 -9.20
N ILE A 89 5.85 10.85 -9.51
CA ILE A 89 6.56 10.00 -8.56
C ILE A 89 7.80 10.80 -8.15
N ARG A 90 7.77 11.45 -6.99
CA ARG A 90 8.96 12.11 -6.44
C ARG A 90 9.90 11.01 -5.97
N SER A 91 10.96 10.77 -6.74
CA SER A 91 12.09 9.95 -6.32
C SER A 91 12.83 10.66 -5.19
N THR A 92 12.38 10.53 -3.94
CA THR A 92 13.16 10.98 -2.79
C THR A 92 13.61 9.77 -2.01
N GLY A 93 14.90 9.45 -2.14
CA GLY A 93 15.57 8.47 -1.31
C GLY A 93 15.57 8.94 0.15
N SER A 94 14.68 8.39 0.96
CA SER A 94 14.78 8.47 2.42
C SER A 94 14.35 7.14 3.01
N ARG A 95 15.26 6.56 3.79
CA ARG A 95 15.18 5.24 4.40
C ARG A 95 13.90 5.09 5.22
N ALA A 96 12.92 4.35 4.72
CA ALA A 96 11.91 3.72 5.58
C ALA A 96 12.56 2.46 6.17
N SER A 97 13.01 2.54 7.42
CA SER A 97 13.34 1.34 8.19
C SER A 97 12.03 0.66 8.60
N VAL A 98 11.75 -0.48 7.99
CA VAL A 98 10.67 -1.42 8.38
C VAL A 98 11.02 -2.10 9.69
#